data_AF-A0A7Y6ACS4-F1
#
_entry.id   AF-A0A7Y6ACS4-F1
#
_cell.length_a   1.000
_cell.length_b   1.000
_cell.length_c   1.000
_cell.angle_alpha   90.00
_cell.angle_beta   90.00
_cell.angle_gamma   90.00
#
_symmetry.space_group_name_H-M   'P 1'
#
loop_
_entity.id
_entity.type
_entity.pdbx_description
1 polymer ?
#
loop_
_entity_poly.entity_id
_entity_poly.type
_entity_poly.pdbx_seq_one_letter_code
_entity_poly.pdbx_strand_id
1 'polypeptide(L)'
;VVDGGDCRPTWGGGVRLDDPAVMRRFAELRALGGEPAVSFGGAAGTDLAASCATPQALAAAYRQVVDKYQVTRIDLDVEGRSLGRPDIVERRNQALVLLRDGMVRDGRALEVTYTLPVLPTGLGEDATALLRDAAARGVGVDTVNLLAMDYGSANASEPTGRMGRYATDAARAVHGQLRGVWPGLTDLQAWRMMSVTPMIGVDDVPNEVFTLDDARELVRFAAQQHLGQLSLWSAGRDRPCAEGVAATDPGCSGVAQEPYAFLRVFQGG
;
A
#
# COMPACT_ATOMS: atom_id res chain seq x y z
N VAL A 1 -5.32 -2.61 9.18
CA VAL A 1 -6.31 -2.30 10.24
C VAL A 1 -7.64 -2.01 9.57
N VAL A 2 -8.70 -2.66 10.03
CA VAL A 2 -10.05 -2.49 9.49
C VAL A 2 -11.05 -2.35 10.63
N ASP A 3 -12.31 -2.09 10.31
CA ASP A 3 -13.38 -2.04 11.31
C ASP A 3 -13.65 -3.41 11.92
N GLY A 4 -13.67 -3.46 13.26
CA GLY A 4 -14.12 -4.60 14.05
C GLY A 4 -15.53 -4.41 14.62
N GLY A 5 -16.32 -3.52 14.01
CA GLY A 5 -17.68 -3.13 14.38
C GLY A 5 -17.73 -1.75 15.03
N ASP A 6 -18.73 -0.95 14.64
CA ASP A 6 -19.03 0.39 15.19
C ASP A 6 -17.85 1.37 15.12
N CYS A 7 -17.16 1.46 13.97
CA CYS A 7 -16.01 2.34 13.76
C CYS A 7 -14.86 2.05 14.74
N ARG A 8 -14.68 0.78 15.13
CA ARG A 8 -13.64 0.36 16.08
C ARG A 8 -12.45 -0.22 15.32
N PRO A 9 -11.27 0.42 15.36
CA PRO A 9 -10.09 -0.08 14.67
C PRO A 9 -9.62 -1.40 15.30
N THR A 10 -9.44 -2.42 14.46
CA THR A 10 -8.90 -3.74 14.85
C THR A 10 -7.96 -4.31 13.78
N TRP A 11 -7.10 -5.23 14.17
CA TRP A 11 -6.29 -6.01 13.25
C TRP A 11 -7.16 -7.09 12.60
N GLY A 12 -7.30 -7.02 11.27
CA GLY A 12 -8.08 -7.97 10.49
C GLY A 12 -9.57 -8.08 10.86
N GLY A 13 -10.14 -7.10 11.57
CA GLY A 13 -11.56 -7.10 11.95
C GLY A 13 -11.87 -7.86 13.25
N GLY A 14 -10.88 -8.54 13.84
CA GLY A 14 -11.12 -9.43 14.99
C GLY A 14 -10.09 -9.34 16.12
N VAL A 15 -8.86 -8.91 15.83
CA VAL A 15 -7.78 -8.85 16.83
C VAL A 15 -7.67 -7.43 17.38
N ARG A 16 -7.71 -7.29 18.71
CA ARG A 16 -7.68 -5.98 19.38
C ARG A 16 -6.32 -5.28 19.20
N LEU A 17 -6.33 -3.95 19.23
CA LEU A 17 -5.10 -3.15 19.16
C LEU A 17 -4.16 -3.31 20.36
N ASP A 18 -4.62 -3.88 21.48
CA ASP A 18 -3.80 -4.18 22.64
C ASP A 18 -3.39 -5.66 22.72
N ASP A 19 -3.57 -6.42 21.65
CA ASP A 19 -3.12 -7.80 21.57
C ASP A 19 -1.60 -7.91 21.89
N PRO A 20 -1.21 -8.69 22.91
CA PRO A 20 0.18 -8.78 23.34
C PRO A 20 1.13 -9.32 22.27
N ALA A 21 0.67 -10.18 21.36
CA ALA A 21 1.51 -10.73 20.31
C ALA A 21 1.80 -9.68 19.23
N VAL A 22 0.80 -8.86 18.86
CA VAL A 22 1.02 -7.73 17.94
C VAL A 22 1.93 -6.67 18.57
N MET A 23 1.66 -6.28 19.82
CA MET A 23 2.49 -5.30 20.54
C MET A 23 3.96 -5.76 20.63
N ARG A 24 4.19 -7.05 20.88
CA ARG A 24 5.53 -7.63 20.92
C ARG A 24 6.24 -7.53 19.56
N ARG A 25 5.56 -7.81 18.44
CA ARG A 25 6.15 -7.68 17.09
C ARG A 25 6.60 -6.26 16.77
N PHE A 26 5.84 -5.25 17.20
CA PHE A 26 6.25 -3.84 17.06
C PHE A 26 7.52 -3.54 17.88
N ALA A 27 7.59 -4.04 19.11
CA ALA A 27 8.76 -3.87 19.96
C ALA A 27 9.99 -4.60 19.40
N GLU A 28 9.83 -5.83 18.91
CA GLU A 28 10.88 -6.63 18.28
C GLU A 28 11.43 -5.93 17.02
N LEU A 29 10.55 -5.42 16.15
CA LEU A 29 10.98 -4.68 14.96
C LEU A 29 11.80 -3.43 15.32
N ARG A 30 11.36 -2.67 16.33
CA ARG A 30 12.10 -1.50 16.81
C ARG A 30 13.42 -1.85 17.47
N ALA A 31 13.49 -2.97 18.20
CA ALA A 31 14.73 -3.47 18.78
C ALA A 31 15.76 -3.85 17.71
N LEU A 32 15.30 -4.20 16.50
CA LEU A 32 16.14 -4.43 15.31
C LEU A 32 16.45 -3.14 14.53
N GLY A 33 16.01 -1.97 15.01
CA GLY A 33 16.24 -0.68 14.37
C GLY A 33 15.25 -0.31 13.26
N GLY A 34 14.17 -1.09 13.07
CA GLY A 34 13.11 -0.77 12.11
C GLY A 34 12.08 0.21 12.68
N GLU A 35 11.42 0.98 11.81
CA GLU A 35 10.26 1.81 12.18
C GLU A 35 9.00 1.33 11.45
N PRO A 36 8.03 0.73 12.17
CA PRO A 36 6.80 0.23 11.57
C PRO A 36 5.92 1.34 11.01
N ALA A 37 5.24 1.04 9.91
CA ALA A 37 4.05 1.75 9.45
C ALA A 37 2.81 0.89 9.71
N VAL A 38 1.65 1.52 9.86
CA VAL A 38 0.37 0.79 9.95
C VAL A 38 -0.48 1.05 8.71
N SER A 39 -0.82 -0.02 8.00
CA SER A 39 -1.77 0.03 6.90
C SER A 39 -3.22 -0.10 7.41
N PHE A 40 -4.13 0.69 6.84
CA PHE A 40 -5.58 0.64 7.03
C PHE A 40 -6.26 0.22 5.73
N GLY A 41 -7.33 -0.56 5.82
CA GLY A 41 -8.03 -1.08 4.64
C GLY A 41 -7.42 -2.40 4.14
N GLY A 42 -7.16 -2.47 2.84
CA GLY A 42 -6.84 -3.66 2.06
C GLY A 42 -8.09 -4.33 1.45
N ALA A 43 -7.86 -5.34 0.60
CA ALA A 43 -8.90 -6.04 -0.16
C ALA A 43 -10.00 -6.70 0.71
N ALA A 44 -9.66 -7.11 1.94
CA ALA A 44 -10.56 -7.81 2.85
C ALA A 44 -10.94 -6.99 4.08
N GLY A 45 -12.15 -7.26 4.61
CA GLY A 45 -12.69 -6.57 5.78
C GLY A 45 -13.51 -5.33 5.43
N THR A 46 -13.91 -4.58 6.46
CA THR A 46 -14.69 -3.34 6.29
C THR A 46 -13.78 -2.14 6.54
N ASP A 47 -13.61 -1.30 5.52
CA ASP A 47 -12.87 -0.04 5.67
C ASP A 47 -13.50 0.83 6.78
N LEU A 48 -12.67 1.34 7.69
CA LEU A 48 -13.09 2.29 8.72
C LEU A 48 -13.76 3.51 8.12
N ALA A 49 -13.29 3.99 6.95
CA ALA A 49 -13.91 5.13 6.29
C ALA A 49 -15.34 4.83 5.82
N ALA A 50 -15.68 3.57 5.58
CA ALA A 50 -17.04 3.14 5.25
C ALA A 50 -17.93 2.99 6.50
N SER A 51 -17.35 2.64 7.65
CA SER A 51 -18.07 2.36 8.90
C SER A 51 -18.30 3.62 9.76
N CYS A 52 -17.29 4.48 9.87
CA CYS A 52 -17.35 5.70 10.67
C CYS A 52 -18.32 6.73 10.07
N ALA A 53 -19.26 7.23 10.89
CA ALA A 53 -20.31 8.15 10.42
C ALA A 53 -19.76 9.54 10.02
N THR A 54 -18.69 10.01 10.68
CA THR A 54 -18.15 11.37 10.49
C THR A 54 -16.64 11.37 10.31
N PRO A 55 -16.07 12.40 9.67
CA PRO A 55 -14.62 12.59 9.57
C PRO A 55 -13.93 12.63 10.94
N GLN A 56 -14.57 13.21 11.96
CA GLN A 56 -14.05 13.31 13.32
C GLN A 56 -13.96 11.93 13.98
N ALA A 57 -14.99 11.10 13.82
CA ALA A 57 -14.97 9.72 14.33
C ALA A 57 -13.88 8.90 13.65
N LEU A 58 -13.75 9.05 12.32
CA LEU A 58 -12.70 8.38 11.55
C LEU A 58 -11.29 8.84 11.95
N ALA A 59 -11.08 10.15 12.11
CA ALA A 59 -9.81 10.71 12.57
C ALA A 59 -9.45 10.19 13.97
N ALA A 60 -10.43 10.10 14.86
CA ALA A 60 -10.24 9.51 16.19
C ALA A 60 -9.90 8.01 16.12
N ALA A 61 -10.51 7.25 15.21
CA ALA A 61 -10.19 5.84 14.99
C ALA A 61 -8.75 5.65 14.45
N TYR A 62 -8.32 6.45 13.47
CA TYR A 62 -6.94 6.44 13.01
C TYR A 62 -5.96 6.84 14.11
N ARG A 63 -6.29 7.89 14.86
CA ARG A 63 -5.47 8.38 15.97
C ARG A 63 -5.27 7.33 17.07
N GLN A 64 -6.28 6.53 17.39
CA GLN A 64 -6.14 5.43 18.35
C GLN A 64 -4.98 4.49 17.98
N VAL A 65 -4.84 4.15 16.70
CA VAL A 65 -3.77 3.29 16.21
C VAL A 65 -2.43 4.01 16.22
N VAL A 66 -2.39 5.24 15.71
CA VAL A 66 -1.18 6.09 15.69
C VAL A 66 -0.61 6.28 17.08
N ASP A 67 -1.46 6.56 18.07
CA ASP A 67 -1.06 6.74 19.46
C ASP A 67 -0.72 5.41 20.14
N LYS A 68 -1.46 4.33 19.87
CA LYS A 68 -1.18 3.01 20.47
C LYS A 68 0.19 2.49 20.10
N TYR A 69 0.56 2.63 18.82
CA TYR A 69 1.80 2.10 18.29
C TYR A 69 2.90 3.15 18.15
N GLN A 70 2.61 4.42 18.44
CA GLN A 70 3.55 5.54 18.30
C GLN A 70 4.20 5.59 16.90
N VAL A 71 3.45 5.23 15.86
CA VAL A 71 3.97 5.25 14.49
C VAL A 71 4.02 6.67 13.95
N THR A 72 5.01 6.94 13.12
CA THR A 72 5.18 8.20 12.39
C THR A 72 4.72 8.09 10.94
N ARG A 73 4.27 6.91 10.51
CA ARG A 73 3.80 6.65 9.16
C ARG A 73 2.54 5.78 9.18
N ILE A 74 1.55 6.19 8.40
CA ILE A 74 0.37 5.38 8.12
C ILE A 74 0.22 5.17 6.63
N ASP A 75 -0.39 4.05 6.29
CA ASP A 75 -0.73 3.67 4.92
C ASP A 75 -2.24 3.44 4.82
N LEU A 76 -2.85 3.99 3.78
CA LEU A 76 -4.27 3.85 3.48
C LEU A 76 -4.34 3.01 2.21
N ASP A 77 -4.53 1.72 2.41
CA ASP A 77 -4.72 0.74 1.35
C ASP A 77 -6.20 0.73 0.94
N VAL A 78 -6.51 1.53 -0.08
CA VAL A 78 -7.88 1.84 -0.47
C VAL A 78 -8.24 1.09 -1.74
N GLU A 79 -8.96 -0.01 -1.54
CA GLU A 79 -9.36 -0.92 -2.61
C GLU A 79 -10.89 -1.09 -2.72
N GLY A 80 -11.31 -1.68 -3.84
CA GLY A 80 -12.67 -2.13 -4.08
C GLY A 80 -13.73 -1.05 -3.86
N ARG A 81 -14.80 -1.41 -3.16
CA ARG A 81 -15.98 -0.53 -2.99
C ARG A 81 -15.67 0.77 -2.25
N SER A 82 -14.67 0.77 -1.37
CA SER A 82 -14.31 1.96 -0.59
C SER A 82 -13.64 3.05 -1.43
N LEU A 83 -13.02 2.64 -2.55
CA LEU A 83 -12.37 3.51 -3.51
C LEU A 83 -13.39 4.18 -4.43
N GLY A 84 -14.34 3.40 -4.98
CA GLY A 84 -15.36 3.89 -5.92
C GLY A 84 -16.55 4.63 -5.30
N ARG A 85 -16.40 5.13 -4.06
CA ARG A 85 -17.47 5.82 -3.32
C ARG A 85 -17.03 7.22 -2.91
N PRO A 86 -17.43 8.27 -3.65
CA PRO A 86 -17.01 9.64 -3.38
C PRO A 86 -17.28 10.10 -1.94
N ASP A 87 -18.43 9.75 -1.36
CA ASP A 87 -18.77 10.11 0.02
C ASP A 87 -17.82 9.48 1.07
N ILE A 88 -17.31 8.28 0.81
CA ILE A 88 -16.32 7.60 1.66
C ILE A 88 -14.94 8.24 1.47
N VAL A 89 -14.56 8.53 0.22
CA VAL A 89 -13.31 9.21 -0.15
C VAL A 89 -13.21 10.57 0.52
N GLU A 90 -14.25 11.40 0.41
CA GLU A 90 -14.27 12.73 1.02
C GLU A 90 -14.16 12.64 2.54
N ARG A 91 -14.88 11.70 3.17
CA ARG A 91 -14.80 11.45 4.61
C ARG A 91 -13.38 11.07 5.03
N ARG A 92 -12.72 10.18 4.27
CA ARG A 92 -11.33 9.74 4.52
C ARG A 92 -10.37 10.92 4.45
N ASN A 93 -10.42 11.70 3.37
CA ASN A 93 -9.53 12.83 3.19
C ASN A 93 -9.73 13.92 4.25
N GLN A 94 -10.98 14.23 4.62
CA GLN A 94 -11.27 15.16 5.73
C GLN A 94 -10.72 14.65 7.07
N ALA A 95 -10.86 13.34 7.34
CA ALA A 95 -10.34 12.74 8.56
C ALA A 95 -8.80 12.79 8.62
N LEU A 96 -8.11 12.63 7.49
CA LEU A 96 -6.66 12.72 7.43
C LEU A 96 -6.15 14.14 7.69
N VAL A 97 -6.84 15.17 7.19
CA VAL A 97 -6.54 16.58 7.56
C VAL A 97 -6.68 16.76 9.07
N LEU A 98 -7.80 16.35 9.66
CA LEU A 98 -8.03 16.44 11.11
C LEU A 98 -6.97 15.69 11.93
N LEU A 99 -6.59 14.49 11.48
CA LEU A 99 -5.55 13.69 12.11
C LEU A 99 -4.21 14.42 12.08
N ARG A 100 -3.76 14.90 10.90
CA ARG A 100 -2.47 15.58 10.76
C ARG A 100 -2.43 16.89 11.54
N ASP A 101 -3.49 17.69 11.51
CA ASP A 101 -3.59 18.90 12.34
C ASP A 101 -3.49 18.57 13.83
N GLY A 102 -4.08 17.45 14.25
CA GLY A 102 -3.91 16.89 15.60
C GLY A 102 -2.47 16.55 15.92
N MET A 103 -1.79 15.83 15.02
CA MET A 103 -0.40 15.42 15.20
C MET A 103 0.55 16.62 15.29
N VAL A 104 0.38 17.62 14.41
CA VAL A 104 1.18 18.86 14.43
C VAL A 104 1.01 19.61 15.74
N ARG A 105 -0.21 19.72 16.27
CA ARG A 105 -0.47 20.34 17.58
C ARG A 105 0.24 19.62 18.73
N ASP A 106 0.44 18.32 18.61
CA ASP A 106 1.16 17.51 19.60
C ASP A 106 2.69 17.50 19.37
N GLY A 107 3.19 18.28 18.41
CA GLY A 107 4.61 18.33 18.05
C GLY A 107 5.11 17.07 17.34
N ARG A 108 4.21 16.29 16.72
CA ARG A 108 4.52 15.05 16.01
C ARG A 108 4.28 15.20 14.51
N ALA A 109 5.19 14.67 13.71
CA ALA A 109 4.97 14.47 12.28
C ALA A 109 4.27 13.13 12.02
N LEU A 110 3.46 13.07 10.97
CA LEU A 110 2.83 11.85 10.48
C LEU A 110 2.87 11.83 8.96
N GLU A 111 3.57 10.87 8.37
CA GLU A 111 3.55 10.62 6.93
C GLU A 111 2.31 9.79 6.56
N VAL A 112 1.71 10.15 5.43
CA VAL A 112 0.49 9.54 4.88
C VAL A 112 0.82 8.94 3.52
N THR A 113 0.70 7.61 3.44
CA THR A 113 0.78 6.85 2.19
C THR A 113 -0.63 6.49 1.72
N TYR A 114 -0.88 6.63 0.42
CA TYR A 114 -2.00 5.99 -0.24
C TYR A 114 -1.50 4.79 -1.03
N THR A 115 -1.90 3.58 -0.64
CA THR A 115 -1.72 2.36 -1.43
C THR A 115 -2.96 2.15 -2.28
N LEU A 116 -2.79 2.08 -3.60
CA LEU A 116 -3.87 2.11 -4.57
C LEU A 116 -3.70 1.06 -5.67
N PRO A 117 -4.80 0.43 -6.14
CA PRO A 117 -4.77 -0.42 -7.32
C PRO A 117 -4.35 0.38 -8.55
N VAL A 118 -3.53 -0.24 -9.40
CA VAL A 118 -3.01 0.38 -10.63
C VAL A 118 -3.14 -0.58 -11.81
N LEU A 119 -3.31 -0.04 -13.00
CA LEU A 119 -3.16 -0.79 -14.26
C LEU A 119 -1.81 -0.46 -14.90
N PRO A 120 -1.33 -1.23 -15.89
CA PRO A 120 -0.15 -0.84 -16.67
C PRO A 120 -0.30 0.53 -17.35
N THR A 121 -1.53 0.99 -17.54
CA THR A 121 -1.89 2.30 -18.09
C THR A 121 -2.05 3.41 -17.03
N GLY A 122 -1.81 3.12 -15.75
CA GLY A 122 -1.87 4.07 -14.63
C GLY A 122 -3.02 3.81 -13.67
N LEU A 123 -3.26 4.79 -12.78
CA LEU A 123 -4.39 4.78 -11.85
C LEU A 123 -5.70 4.92 -12.62
N GLY A 124 -6.71 4.18 -12.18
CA GLY A 124 -8.09 4.35 -12.64
C GLY A 124 -8.69 5.71 -12.23
N GLU A 125 -9.90 6.00 -12.74
CA GLU A 125 -10.58 7.27 -12.48
C GLU A 125 -10.85 7.49 -10.99
N ASP A 126 -11.36 6.47 -10.28
CA ASP A 126 -11.67 6.58 -8.84
C ASP A 126 -10.42 6.86 -7.99
N ALA A 127 -9.32 6.15 -8.25
CA ALA A 127 -8.04 6.39 -7.59
C ALA A 127 -7.50 7.79 -7.89
N THR A 128 -7.60 8.23 -9.15
CA THR A 128 -7.19 9.59 -9.53
C THR A 128 -8.07 10.65 -8.86
N ALA A 129 -9.39 10.41 -8.76
CA ALA A 129 -10.33 11.30 -8.09
C ALA A 129 -10.04 11.41 -6.58
N LEU A 130 -9.71 10.29 -5.93
CA LEU A 130 -9.27 10.27 -4.53
C LEU A 130 -8.05 11.16 -4.30
N LEU A 131 -7.02 11.04 -5.15
CA LEU A 131 -5.81 11.87 -5.02
C LEU A 131 -6.07 13.34 -5.32
N ARG A 132 -6.94 13.66 -6.29
CA ARG A 132 -7.37 15.05 -6.57
C ARG A 132 -8.11 15.67 -5.39
N ASP A 133 -9.04 14.94 -4.76
CA ASP A 133 -9.74 15.39 -3.56
C ASP A 133 -8.76 15.58 -2.38
N ALA A 134 -7.79 14.67 -2.22
CA ALA A 134 -6.75 14.78 -1.20
C ALA A 134 -5.87 16.03 -1.41
N ALA A 135 -5.49 16.30 -2.65
CA ALA A 135 -4.73 17.50 -3.03
C ALA A 135 -5.54 18.79 -2.77
N ALA A 136 -6.81 18.82 -3.20
CA ALA A 136 -7.69 19.98 -3.03
C ALA A 136 -7.95 20.32 -1.56
N ARG A 137 -7.97 19.31 -0.67
CA ARG A 137 -8.17 19.49 0.78
C ARG A 137 -6.88 19.74 1.55
N GLY A 138 -5.72 19.62 0.91
CA GLY A 138 -4.44 19.80 1.59
C GLY A 138 -4.08 18.67 2.56
N VAL A 139 -4.46 17.42 2.26
CA VAL A 139 -4.08 16.24 3.08
C VAL A 139 -2.55 16.13 3.25
N GLY A 140 -1.80 16.53 2.22
CA GLY A 140 -0.34 16.45 2.17
C GLY A 140 0.17 15.02 1.97
N VAL A 141 -0.36 14.29 1.00
CA VAL A 141 0.08 12.92 0.69
C VAL A 141 1.60 12.86 0.50
N ASP A 142 2.28 12.00 1.26
CA ASP A 142 3.75 11.87 1.22
C ASP A 142 4.18 10.76 0.26
N THR A 143 3.36 9.72 0.09
CA THR A 143 3.65 8.62 -0.84
C THR A 143 2.38 8.11 -1.51
N VAL A 144 2.48 7.82 -2.81
CA VAL A 144 1.50 7.05 -3.58
C VAL A 144 2.13 5.71 -3.93
N ASN A 145 1.70 4.66 -3.24
CA ASN A 145 2.18 3.31 -3.41
C ASN A 145 1.28 2.54 -4.38
N LEU A 146 1.87 1.94 -5.41
CA LEU A 146 1.14 1.27 -6.48
C LEU A 146 1.06 -0.23 -6.20
N LEU A 147 -0.15 -0.77 -6.06
CA LEU A 147 -0.38 -2.21 -6.05
C LEU A 147 -0.27 -2.74 -7.48
N ALA A 148 0.95 -3.10 -7.86
CA ALA A 148 1.32 -3.56 -9.20
C ALA A 148 1.13 -5.09 -9.32
N MET A 149 -0.12 -5.51 -9.22
CA MET A 149 -0.57 -6.90 -9.14
C MET A 149 -1.99 -7.03 -9.70
N ASP A 150 -2.42 -8.26 -9.98
CA ASP A 150 -3.81 -8.62 -10.30
C ASP A 150 -4.46 -7.80 -11.43
N TYR A 151 -3.73 -7.61 -12.53
CA TYR A 151 -4.17 -6.74 -13.63
C TYR A 151 -5.38 -7.32 -14.40
N GLY A 152 -5.47 -8.63 -14.47
CA GLY A 152 -6.48 -9.33 -15.26
C GLY A 152 -6.13 -9.36 -16.75
N SER A 153 -6.60 -10.39 -17.45
CA SER A 153 -6.26 -10.64 -18.86
C SER A 153 -6.63 -9.51 -19.83
N ALA A 154 -7.58 -8.64 -19.46
CA ALA A 154 -7.95 -7.48 -20.26
C ALA A 154 -6.89 -6.37 -20.25
N ASN A 155 -6.08 -6.29 -19.19
CA ASN A 155 -5.07 -5.24 -18.99
C ASN A 155 -3.64 -5.79 -19.10
N ALA A 156 -3.45 -7.07 -18.80
CA ALA A 156 -2.22 -7.83 -18.96
C ALA A 156 -2.51 -9.09 -19.79
N SER A 157 -2.64 -8.93 -21.11
CA SER A 157 -3.06 -10.02 -22.00
C SER A 157 -2.03 -11.14 -22.14
N GLU A 158 -0.77 -10.90 -21.79
CA GLU A 158 0.29 -11.89 -21.89
C GLU A 158 1.27 -11.81 -20.68
N PRO A 159 0.84 -12.19 -19.48
CA PRO A 159 1.56 -11.89 -18.23
C PRO A 159 2.84 -12.70 -18.00
N THR A 160 2.98 -13.86 -18.66
CA THR A 160 4.14 -14.75 -18.50
C THR A 160 5.46 -14.01 -18.73
N GLY A 161 6.25 -13.85 -17.67
CA GLY A 161 7.56 -13.19 -17.68
C GLY A 161 7.52 -11.70 -17.98
N ARG A 162 6.39 -11.02 -17.76
CA ARG A 162 6.20 -9.59 -18.04
C ARG A 162 5.61 -8.79 -16.88
N MET A 163 5.44 -9.38 -15.71
CA MET A 163 4.86 -8.68 -14.56
C MET A 163 5.76 -7.51 -14.10
N GLY A 164 7.09 -7.64 -14.22
CA GLY A 164 8.05 -6.56 -13.97
C GLY A 164 7.85 -5.41 -14.95
N ARG A 165 7.76 -5.72 -16.25
CA ARG A 165 7.45 -4.73 -17.29
C ARG A 165 6.13 -4.00 -16.99
N TYR A 166 5.05 -4.71 -16.67
CA TYR A 166 3.76 -4.11 -16.34
C TYR A 166 3.82 -3.19 -15.11
N ALA A 167 4.55 -3.58 -14.08
CA ALA A 167 4.79 -2.73 -12.91
C ALA A 167 5.53 -1.43 -13.29
N THR A 168 6.55 -1.51 -14.15
CA THR A 168 7.28 -0.30 -14.61
C THR A 168 6.45 0.58 -15.56
N ASP A 169 5.62 -0.02 -16.42
CA ASP A 169 4.68 0.71 -17.28
C ASP A 169 3.66 1.49 -16.44
N ALA A 170 3.09 0.83 -15.43
CA ALA A 170 2.20 1.47 -14.46
C ALA A 170 2.88 2.67 -13.78
N ALA A 171 4.11 2.50 -13.29
CA ALA A 171 4.84 3.58 -12.64
C ALA A 171 5.08 4.77 -13.57
N ARG A 172 5.41 4.55 -14.85
CA ARG A 172 5.55 5.63 -15.84
C ARG A 172 4.24 6.37 -16.09
N ALA A 173 3.14 5.65 -16.19
CA ALA A 173 1.83 6.27 -16.39
C ALA A 173 1.41 7.10 -15.18
N VAL A 174 1.58 6.56 -13.96
CA VAL A 174 1.23 7.27 -12.72
C VAL A 174 2.10 8.49 -12.49
N HIS A 175 3.39 8.46 -12.83
CA HIS A 175 4.24 9.65 -12.76
C HIS A 175 3.64 10.85 -13.50
N GLY A 176 3.11 10.63 -14.71
CA GLY A 176 2.39 11.65 -15.46
C GLY A 176 1.11 12.12 -14.78
N GLN A 177 0.35 11.19 -14.19
CA GLN A 177 -0.88 11.50 -13.45
C GLN A 177 -0.61 12.31 -12.18
N LEU A 178 0.42 11.98 -11.38
CA LEU A 178 0.77 12.70 -10.16
C LEU A 178 1.12 14.16 -10.44
N ARG A 179 1.81 14.43 -11.55
CA ARG A 179 2.10 15.81 -11.98
C ARG A 179 0.84 16.57 -12.42
N GLY A 180 -0.21 15.86 -12.84
CA GLY A 180 -1.53 16.45 -13.08
C GLY A 180 -2.31 16.74 -11.78
N VAL A 181 -2.16 15.88 -10.75
CA VAL A 181 -2.78 16.08 -9.44
C VAL A 181 -2.08 17.20 -8.65
N TRP A 182 -0.74 17.19 -8.66
CA TRP A 182 0.12 18.17 -8.00
C TRP A 182 1.04 18.85 -9.03
N PRO A 183 0.57 19.91 -9.71
CA PRO A 183 1.34 20.57 -10.78
C PRO A 183 2.63 21.25 -10.31
N GLY A 184 2.80 21.44 -8.99
CA GLY A 184 4.03 21.98 -8.40
C GLY A 184 5.17 20.96 -8.24
N LEU A 185 4.92 19.66 -8.45
CA LEU A 185 5.97 18.64 -8.35
C LEU A 185 6.96 18.77 -9.50
N THR A 186 8.25 18.82 -9.17
CA THR A 186 9.30 18.53 -10.14
C THR A 186 9.26 17.07 -10.59
N ASP A 187 9.92 16.78 -11.70
CA ASP A 187 10.03 15.42 -12.23
C ASP A 187 10.55 14.41 -11.19
N LEU A 188 11.63 14.76 -10.50
CA LEU A 188 12.24 13.95 -9.44
C LEU A 188 11.35 13.82 -8.20
N GLN A 189 10.64 14.88 -7.82
CA GLN A 189 9.71 14.80 -6.68
C GLN A 189 8.53 13.87 -6.97
N ALA A 190 8.00 13.88 -8.20
CA ALA A 190 6.95 12.95 -8.60
C ALA A 190 7.43 11.49 -8.50
N TRP A 191 8.65 11.17 -8.95
CA TRP A 191 9.22 9.83 -8.76
C TRP A 191 9.47 9.46 -7.30
N ARG A 192 10.02 10.38 -6.50
CA ARG A 192 10.25 10.15 -5.06
C ARG A 192 8.99 10.02 -4.23
N MET A 193 7.88 10.59 -4.70
CA MET A 193 6.56 10.42 -4.09
C MET A 193 5.98 9.03 -4.38
N MET A 194 6.55 8.25 -5.29
CA MET A 194 6.01 6.95 -5.69
C MET A 194 6.70 5.79 -5.01
N SER A 195 5.90 4.79 -4.64
CA SER A 195 6.33 3.45 -4.27
C SER A 195 5.67 2.42 -5.17
N VAL A 196 6.29 1.27 -5.36
CA VAL A 196 5.70 0.15 -6.10
C VAL A 196 5.73 -1.11 -5.24
N THR A 197 4.58 -1.77 -5.16
CA THR A 197 4.36 -3.01 -4.42
C THR A 197 3.78 -4.05 -5.36
N PRO A 198 4.60 -4.97 -5.91
CA PRO A 198 4.08 -6.16 -6.56
C PRO A 198 3.69 -7.21 -5.53
N MET A 199 2.88 -8.16 -5.97
CA MET A 199 2.64 -9.39 -5.26
C MET A 199 3.62 -10.44 -5.78
N ILE A 200 4.39 -11.06 -4.89
CA ILE A 200 5.54 -11.88 -5.28
C ILE A 200 5.14 -13.32 -5.62
N GLY A 201 5.69 -13.88 -6.69
CA GLY A 201 5.29 -15.20 -7.17
C GLY A 201 3.90 -15.20 -7.79
N VAL A 202 3.09 -16.22 -7.53
CA VAL A 202 1.75 -16.40 -8.11
C VAL A 202 0.78 -15.35 -7.57
N ASP A 203 0.16 -14.58 -8.46
CA ASP A 203 -0.90 -13.60 -8.14
C ASP A 203 -2.28 -14.26 -8.06
N ASP A 204 -3.27 -13.54 -7.54
CA ASP A 204 -4.66 -14.02 -7.46
C ASP A 204 -5.30 -14.19 -8.84
N VAL A 205 -4.80 -13.46 -9.85
CA VAL A 205 -5.17 -13.67 -11.25
C VAL A 205 -4.43 -14.86 -11.86
N PRO A 206 -5.15 -15.85 -12.44
CA PRO A 206 -4.52 -16.99 -13.08
C PRO A 206 -3.51 -16.59 -14.18
N ASN A 207 -2.34 -17.22 -14.14
CA ASN A 207 -1.19 -17.01 -15.03
C ASN A 207 -0.39 -15.70 -14.81
N GLU A 208 -0.79 -14.84 -13.88
CA GLU A 208 0.05 -13.73 -13.42
C GLU A 208 1.03 -14.28 -12.37
N VAL A 209 2.32 -14.20 -12.70
CA VAL A 209 3.40 -14.68 -11.81
C VAL A 209 4.53 -13.66 -11.84
N PHE A 210 4.75 -12.96 -10.73
CA PHE A 210 5.86 -12.05 -10.53
C PHE A 210 7.12 -12.82 -10.11
N THR A 211 8.05 -13.00 -11.03
CA THR A 211 9.26 -13.80 -10.84
C THR A 211 10.41 -13.02 -10.19
N LEU A 212 11.49 -13.72 -9.83
CA LEU A 212 12.72 -13.06 -9.38
C LEU A 212 13.38 -12.20 -10.48
N ASP A 213 13.15 -12.51 -11.76
CA ASP A 213 13.64 -11.67 -12.86
C ASP A 213 12.82 -10.38 -12.97
N ASP A 214 11.51 -10.45 -12.80
CA ASP A 214 10.63 -9.28 -12.70
C ASP A 214 11.02 -8.38 -11.51
N ALA A 215 11.36 -8.99 -10.36
CA ALA A 215 11.88 -8.28 -9.20
C ALA A 215 13.16 -7.49 -9.52
N ARG A 216 14.11 -8.12 -10.22
CA ARG A 216 15.37 -7.46 -10.63
C ARG A 216 15.12 -6.34 -11.63
N GLU A 217 14.18 -6.52 -12.55
CA GLU A 217 13.75 -5.47 -13.47
C GLU A 217 13.21 -4.26 -12.71
N LEU A 218 12.26 -4.48 -11.79
CA LEU A 218 11.66 -3.42 -11.00
C LEU A 218 12.69 -2.67 -10.13
N VAL A 219 13.61 -3.39 -9.48
CA VAL A 219 14.68 -2.78 -8.67
C VAL A 219 15.61 -1.90 -9.53
N ARG A 220 16.00 -2.37 -10.72
CA ARG A 220 16.79 -1.55 -11.66
C ARG A 220 16.04 -0.30 -12.09
N PHE A 221 14.76 -0.43 -12.42
CA PHE A 221 13.91 0.70 -12.78
C PHE A 221 13.79 1.71 -11.63
N ALA A 222 13.55 1.23 -10.41
CA ALA A 222 13.43 2.05 -9.21
C ALA A 222 14.70 2.87 -8.96
N ALA A 223 15.87 2.24 -9.09
CA ALA A 223 17.16 2.91 -8.96
C ALA A 223 17.37 3.97 -10.05
N GLN A 224 16.99 3.68 -11.30
CA GLN A 224 17.13 4.60 -12.44
C GLN A 224 16.22 5.83 -12.34
N GLN A 225 14.99 5.67 -11.86
CA GLN A 225 14.02 6.77 -11.74
C GLN A 225 14.08 7.48 -10.38
N HIS A 226 14.85 6.95 -9.43
CA HIS A 226 14.85 7.41 -8.04
C HIS A 226 13.46 7.32 -7.38
N LEU A 227 12.80 6.17 -7.55
CA LEU A 227 11.57 5.86 -6.82
C LEU A 227 11.79 6.01 -5.30
N GLY A 228 10.75 6.46 -4.60
CA GLY A 228 10.81 6.69 -3.17
C GLY A 228 11.06 5.39 -2.41
N GLN A 229 10.26 4.37 -2.68
CA GLN A 229 10.32 3.08 -2.00
C GLN A 229 9.92 1.91 -2.91
N LEU A 230 10.30 0.71 -2.51
CA LEU A 230 9.75 -0.55 -3.01
C LEU A 230 9.26 -1.36 -1.82
N SER A 231 8.15 -2.06 -1.99
CA SER A 231 7.62 -2.99 -0.99
C SER A 231 7.09 -4.25 -1.69
N LEU A 232 6.66 -5.28 -0.97
CA LEU A 232 6.14 -6.50 -1.59
C LEU A 232 4.96 -7.08 -0.82
N TRP A 233 4.03 -7.72 -1.54
CA TRP A 233 2.97 -8.53 -0.96
C TRP A 233 3.30 -10.04 -1.10
N SER A 234 3.75 -10.71 -0.04
CA SER A 234 4.04 -10.20 1.30
C SER A 234 5.24 -10.93 1.91
N ALA A 235 5.79 -10.39 3.01
CA ALA A 235 6.93 -11.02 3.69
C ALA A 235 6.65 -12.47 4.14
N GLY A 236 5.38 -12.82 4.40
CA GLY A 236 4.98 -14.19 4.72
C GLY A 236 5.21 -15.16 3.54
N ARG A 237 4.98 -14.65 2.31
CA ARG A 237 5.03 -15.39 1.06
C ARG A 237 6.44 -15.62 0.52
N ASP A 238 7.46 -14.89 0.99
CA ASP A 238 8.81 -14.95 0.43
C ASP A 238 9.59 -16.21 0.85
N ARG A 239 9.08 -17.38 0.43
CA ARG A 239 9.64 -18.71 0.66
C ARG A 239 9.06 -19.71 -0.35
N PRO A 240 9.76 -20.82 -0.64
CA PRO A 240 9.23 -21.85 -1.53
C PRO A 240 7.97 -22.49 -0.93
N CYS A 241 7.06 -22.93 -1.78
CA CYS A 241 5.91 -23.73 -1.37
C CYS A 241 6.27 -25.19 -1.18
N ALA A 242 5.44 -25.91 -0.41
CA ALA A 242 5.42 -27.36 -0.44
C ALA A 242 5.02 -27.87 -1.83
N GLU A 243 5.42 -29.09 -2.18
CA GLU A 243 5.06 -29.70 -3.46
C GLU A 243 3.54 -29.71 -3.68
N GLY A 244 3.10 -29.37 -4.89
CA GLY A 244 1.68 -29.40 -5.28
C GLY A 244 0.89 -28.11 -5.04
N VAL A 245 1.48 -27.08 -4.45
CA VAL A 245 0.85 -25.75 -4.36
C VAL A 245 1.08 -25.01 -5.68
N ALA A 246 0.00 -24.86 -6.47
CA ALA A 246 0.01 -24.16 -7.76
C ALA A 246 -0.84 -22.88 -7.78
N ALA A 247 -1.55 -22.59 -6.68
CA ALA A 247 -2.39 -21.41 -6.52
C ALA A 247 -1.76 -20.45 -5.50
N THR A 248 -2.30 -19.23 -5.43
CA THR A 248 -1.91 -18.24 -4.43
C THR A 248 -2.05 -18.77 -3.01
N ASP A 249 -1.00 -18.56 -2.21
CA ASP A 249 -0.94 -18.96 -0.81
C ASP A 249 -0.33 -17.82 0.04
N PRO A 250 -0.86 -17.52 1.24
CA PRO A 250 -0.33 -16.47 2.10
C PRO A 250 1.01 -16.83 2.77
N GLY A 251 1.37 -18.12 2.80
CA GLY A 251 2.57 -18.66 3.44
C GLY A 251 3.73 -18.96 2.50
N CYS A 252 3.55 -18.87 1.18
CA CYS A 252 4.61 -19.09 0.20
C CYS A 252 4.29 -18.40 -1.14
N SER A 253 5.28 -18.29 -2.04
CA SER A 253 5.15 -17.49 -3.26
C SER A 253 4.61 -18.29 -4.45
N GLY A 254 4.70 -19.61 -4.42
CA GLY A 254 4.34 -20.46 -5.57
C GLY A 254 5.40 -20.54 -6.66
N VAL A 255 6.58 -19.95 -6.45
CA VAL A 255 7.72 -20.05 -7.39
C VAL A 255 8.91 -20.76 -6.76
N ALA A 256 9.78 -21.32 -7.61
CA ALA A 256 11.03 -21.90 -7.16
C ALA A 256 11.97 -20.78 -6.65
N GLN A 257 12.30 -20.81 -5.36
CA GLN A 257 13.15 -19.83 -4.73
C GLN A 257 13.77 -20.38 -3.44
N GLU A 258 14.84 -19.72 -2.97
CA GLU A 258 15.27 -19.82 -1.58
C GLU A 258 14.41 -18.93 -0.67
N PRO A 259 14.32 -19.23 0.65
CA PRO A 259 13.69 -18.32 1.61
C PRO A 259 14.28 -16.91 1.51
N TYR A 260 13.40 -15.91 1.52
CA TYR A 260 13.71 -14.47 1.49
C TYR A 260 14.41 -13.98 0.21
N ALA A 261 14.26 -14.71 -0.90
CA ALA A 261 14.93 -14.35 -2.15
C ALA A 261 14.43 -13.04 -2.75
N PHE A 262 13.13 -12.75 -2.68
CA PHE A 262 12.58 -11.49 -3.18
C PHE A 262 13.06 -10.30 -2.32
N LEU A 263 13.03 -10.43 -1.00
CA LEU A 263 13.53 -9.40 -0.08
C LEU A 263 15.01 -9.08 -0.35
N ARG A 264 15.87 -10.09 -0.56
CA ARG A 264 17.28 -9.86 -0.92
C ARG A 264 17.41 -9.06 -2.21
N VAL A 265 16.63 -9.40 -3.25
CA VAL A 265 16.63 -8.64 -4.51
C VAL A 265 16.20 -7.19 -4.27
N PHE A 266 15.14 -6.95 -3.50
CA PHE A 266 14.61 -5.62 -3.19
C PHE A 266 15.58 -4.77 -2.35
N GLN A 267 16.43 -5.41 -1.55
CA GLN A 267 17.49 -4.75 -0.77
C GLN A 267 18.75 -4.44 -1.59
N GLY A 268 18.81 -4.84 -2.87
CA GLY A 268 19.95 -4.58 -3.76
C GLY A 268 20.97 -5.71 -3.85
N GLY A 269 20.66 -6.90 -3.32
CA GLY A 269 21.54 -8.09 -3.35
C GLY A 269 22.05 -8.51 -1.98
#